data_AF-A0A0K8UGH8-F1
#
_entry.id   AF-A0A0K8UGH8-F1
#
_cell.length_a   1.000
_cell.length_b   1.000
_cell.length_c   1.000
_cell.angle_alpha   90.00
_cell.angle_beta   90.00
_cell.angle_gamma   90.00
#
_symmetry.space_group_name_H-M   'P 1'
#
loop_
_entity.id
_entity.type
_entity.pdbx_description
1 polymer ?
#
loop_
_entity_poly.entity_id
_entity_poly.type
_entity_poly.pdbx_seq_one_letter_code
_entity_poly.pdbx_strand_id
1 'polypeptide(L)'
;DLWSLFEWTAWLTPATFKKRFETGFYLVAMENIPDVILESNEAASFSWKTPKEFIKDYFDQKLYLPPPQLYELSRLLNFPRLDELINFARVRSSKGVTLMLPVIKKCADGTVSLMPGDDLYNSNTDETNQKNTETITIEQYRSEVKNLHRIEYFNNGRFFIQLNCSLTDGHLPPVIYNI
;
A
#
# COMPACT_ATOMS: atom_id res chain seq x y z
N ASP A 1 -13.28 1.01 -22.43
CA ASP A 1 -12.51 -0.01 -23.16
C ASP A 1 -12.05 -1.08 -22.18
N LEU A 2 -12.65 -2.27 -22.23
CA LEU A 2 -12.32 -3.37 -21.31
C LEU A 2 -10.89 -3.91 -21.54
N TRP A 3 -10.32 -3.65 -22.72
CA TRP A 3 -8.97 -4.06 -23.11
C TRP A 3 -7.88 -3.15 -22.51
N SER A 4 -8.28 -2.09 -21.81
CA SER A 4 -7.40 -1.17 -21.07
C SER A 4 -7.36 -1.47 -19.57
N LEU A 5 -7.70 -2.70 -19.16
CA LEU A 5 -7.61 -3.19 -17.78
C LEU A 5 -6.26 -3.89 -17.54
N PHE A 6 -5.50 -3.42 -16.57
CA PHE A 6 -4.18 -3.95 -16.23
C PHE A 6 -4.21 -4.54 -14.82
N GLU A 7 -3.71 -5.77 -14.64
CA GLU A 7 -3.43 -6.30 -13.30
C GLU A 7 -2.46 -5.37 -12.57
N TRP A 8 -2.87 -4.90 -11.38
CA TRP A 8 -2.14 -3.85 -10.68
C TRP A 8 -1.46 -4.32 -9.40
N THR A 9 -2.14 -5.01 -8.49
CA THR A 9 -1.52 -5.55 -7.28
C THR A 9 -2.45 -6.57 -6.64
N ALA A 10 -1.97 -7.35 -5.69
CA ALA A 10 -2.80 -8.25 -4.89
C ALA A 10 -2.45 -8.06 -3.42
N TRP A 11 -3.46 -7.96 -2.56
CA TRP A 11 -3.27 -7.75 -1.12
C TRP A 11 -4.05 -8.79 -0.33
N LEU A 12 -3.39 -9.43 0.64
CA LEU A 12 -4.04 -10.28 1.61
C LEU A 12 -4.14 -9.57 2.95
N THR A 13 -5.37 -9.46 3.47
CA THR A 13 -5.61 -8.84 4.78
C THR A 13 -4.79 -9.55 5.87
N PRO A 14 -4.09 -8.81 6.76
CA PRO A 14 -3.26 -9.40 7.81
C PRO A 14 -4.02 -10.38 8.71
N ALA A 15 -3.33 -11.39 9.23
CA ALA A 15 -3.92 -12.45 10.06
C ALA A 15 -4.56 -11.95 11.36
N THR A 16 -4.17 -10.75 11.83
CA THR A 16 -4.73 -10.11 13.03
C THR A 16 -6.17 -9.65 12.87
N PHE A 17 -6.72 -9.60 11.65
CA PHE A 17 -8.10 -9.23 11.37
C PHE A 17 -9.01 -10.46 11.32
N LYS A 18 -10.21 -10.35 11.93
CA LYS A 18 -11.21 -11.44 11.92
C LYS A 18 -11.75 -11.74 10.52
N LYS A 19 -12.04 -10.70 9.75
CA LYS A 19 -12.49 -10.81 8.36
C LYS A 19 -11.32 -10.51 7.46
N ARG A 20 -11.01 -11.44 6.55
CA ARG A 20 -9.85 -11.35 5.68
C ARG A 20 -10.27 -11.54 4.23
N PHE A 21 -9.61 -10.80 3.36
CA PHE A 21 -9.79 -10.86 1.92
C PHE A 21 -8.44 -10.94 1.24
N GLU A 22 -8.38 -11.75 0.20
CA GLU A 22 -7.38 -11.68 -0.85
C GLU A 22 -7.96 -10.83 -1.98
N THR A 23 -7.44 -9.62 -2.15
CA THR A 23 -8.02 -8.62 -3.03
C THR A 23 -7.05 -8.34 -4.17
N GLY A 24 -7.45 -8.72 -5.39
CA GLY A 24 -6.82 -8.26 -6.61
C GLY A 24 -7.25 -6.83 -6.95
N PHE A 25 -6.29 -5.98 -7.29
CA PHE A 25 -6.50 -4.63 -7.78
C PHE A 25 -6.15 -4.59 -9.26
N TYR A 26 -6.97 -3.85 -10.00
CA TYR A 26 -6.77 -3.60 -11.42
C TYR A 26 -6.75 -2.10 -11.66
N LEU A 27 -5.95 -1.68 -12.64
CA LEU A 27 -5.90 -0.31 -13.12
C LEU A 27 -6.62 -0.21 -14.46
N VAL A 28 -7.49 0.79 -14.59
CA VAL A 28 -8.08 1.19 -15.87
C VAL A 28 -7.82 2.66 -16.09
N ALA A 29 -7.40 3.03 -17.29
CA ALA A 29 -7.26 4.40 -17.72
C ALA A 29 -8.37 4.77 -18.71
N MET A 30 -8.96 5.95 -18.53
CA MET A 30 -10.01 6.46 -19.40
C MET A 30 -9.62 7.88 -19.85
N GLU A 31 -9.87 8.19 -21.12
CA GLU A 31 -9.60 9.52 -21.68
C GLU A 31 -10.56 10.59 -21.14
N ASN A 32 -11.79 10.19 -20.85
CA ASN A 32 -12.84 11.07 -20.36
C ASN A 32 -13.34 10.59 -19.00
N ILE A 33 -13.73 11.54 -18.15
CA ILE A 33 -14.39 11.27 -16.88
C ILE A 33 -15.80 10.75 -17.18
N PRO A 34 -16.15 9.52 -16.78
CA PRO A 34 -17.49 8.99 -17.00
C PRO A 34 -18.49 9.58 -16.01
N ASP A 35 -19.77 9.57 -16.39
CA ASP A 35 -20.86 9.79 -15.46
C ASP A 35 -20.92 8.64 -14.46
N VAL A 36 -21.05 8.98 -13.17
CA VAL A 36 -21.12 8.00 -12.08
C VAL A 36 -22.53 7.99 -11.50
N ILE A 37 -23.18 6.84 -11.60
CA ILE A 37 -24.47 6.58 -10.94
C ILE A 37 -24.16 5.82 -9.65
N LEU A 38 -24.41 6.45 -8.51
CA LEU A 38 -24.24 5.81 -7.21
C LEU A 38 -25.42 4.89 -6.90
N GLU A 39 -25.13 3.71 -6.38
CA GLU A 39 -26.12 2.89 -5.68
C GLU A 39 -26.19 3.38 -4.23
N SER A 40 -27.36 3.85 -3.81
CA SER A 40 -27.53 4.60 -2.57
C SER A 40 -27.36 3.78 -1.28
N ASN A 41 -27.41 2.45 -1.36
CA ASN A 41 -27.21 1.56 -0.21
C ASN A 41 -25.73 1.16 -0.04
N GLU A 42 -24.95 1.19 -1.11
CA GLU A 42 -23.54 0.78 -1.10
C GLU A 42 -22.56 1.97 -1.01
N ALA A 43 -22.84 3.07 -1.69
CA ALA A 43 -21.92 4.21 -1.79
C ALA A 43 -22.60 5.54 -1.45
N ALA A 44 -22.13 6.20 -0.38
CA ALA A 44 -22.68 7.47 0.07
C ALA A 44 -22.19 8.69 -0.75
N SER A 45 -21.00 8.61 -1.35
CA SER A 45 -20.42 9.69 -2.16
C SER A 45 -19.29 9.18 -3.07
N PHE A 46 -18.93 9.94 -4.09
CA PHE A 46 -17.72 9.73 -4.90
C PHE A 46 -17.03 11.07 -5.19
N SER A 47 -15.77 11.01 -5.59
CA SER A 47 -15.04 12.17 -6.08
C SER A 47 -13.96 11.77 -7.08
N TRP A 48 -13.78 12.56 -8.13
CA TRP A 48 -12.62 12.51 -9.01
C TRP A 48 -11.55 13.44 -8.45
N LYS A 49 -10.41 12.88 -8.02
CA LYS A 49 -9.26 13.60 -7.47
C LYS A 49 -7.97 12.97 -7.95
N THR A 50 -6.90 13.76 -7.95
CA THR A 50 -5.54 13.25 -8.18
C THR A 50 -5.09 12.37 -7.01
N PRO A 51 -4.12 11.44 -7.21
CA PRO A 51 -3.58 10.65 -6.11
C PRO A 51 -3.02 11.51 -4.97
N LYS A 52 -2.38 12.64 -5.31
CA LYS A 52 -1.83 13.59 -4.34
C LYS A 52 -2.92 14.21 -3.46
N GLU A 53 -4.05 14.58 -4.04
CA GLU A 53 -5.18 15.15 -3.27
C GLU A 53 -5.78 14.13 -2.32
N PHE A 54 -5.98 12.86 -2.75
CA PHE A 54 -6.45 11.80 -1.86
C PHE A 54 -5.49 11.56 -0.69
N ILE A 55 -4.18 11.51 -0.95
CA ILE A 55 -3.16 11.37 0.08
C ILE A 55 -3.19 12.58 1.03
N LYS A 56 -3.31 13.80 0.49
CA LYS A 56 -3.41 15.00 1.32
C LYS A 56 -4.64 14.97 2.23
N ASP A 57 -5.81 14.61 1.70
CA ASP A 57 -7.04 14.49 2.50
C ASP A 57 -6.93 13.44 3.59
N TYR A 58 -6.15 12.38 3.36
CA TYR A 58 -5.81 11.41 4.39
C TYR A 58 -5.01 12.02 5.55
N PHE A 59 -3.94 12.74 5.24
CA PHE A 59 -3.12 13.41 6.27
C PHE A 59 -3.86 14.56 6.97
N ASP A 60 -4.75 15.25 6.26
CA ASP A 60 -5.66 16.26 6.83
C ASP A 60 -6.80 15.64 7.66
N GLN A 61 -6.88 14.30 7.79
CA GLN A 61 -7.95 13.56 8.48
C GLN A 61 -9.36 13.81 7.91
N LYS A 62 -9.45 14.21 6.64
CA LYS A 62 -10.72 14.41 5.90
C LYS A 62 -11.21 13.13 5.26
N LEU A 63 -10.31 12.17 5.02
CA LEU A 63 -10.60 10.90 4.37
C LEU A 63 -9.82 9.78 5.06
N TYR A 64 -10.46 8.65 5.31
CA TYR A 64 -9.74 7.44 5.69
C TYR A 64 -9.40 6.62 4.45
N LEU A 65 -8.13 6.24 4.30
CA LEU A 65 -7.64 5.32 3.29
C LEU A 65 -7.08 4.08 3.98
N PRO A 66 -7.60 2.87 3.70
CA PRO A 66 -6.96 1.63 4.10
C PRO A 66 -5.53 1.53 3.57
N PRO A 67 -4.63 0.78 4.23
CA PRO A 67 -3.23 0.69 3.85
C PRO A 67 -2.96 0.38 2.38
N PRO A 68 -3.67 -0.59 1.73
CA PRO A 68 -3.48 -0.84 0.30
C PRO A 68 -3.76 0.39 -0.56
N GLN A 69 -4.85 1.13 -0.28
CA GLN A 69 -5.22 2.30 -1.08
C GLN A 69 -4.18 3.42 -0.96
N LEU A 70 -3.73 3.73 0.26
CA LEU A 70 -2.72 4.75 0.48
C LEU A 70 -1.39 4.40 -0.21
N TYR A 71 -0.98 3.13 -0.10
CA TYR A 71 0.25 2.62 -0.71
C TYR A 71 0.19 2.67 -2.25
N GLU A 72 -0.91 2.20 -2.84
CA GLU A 72 -1.08 2.22 -4.30
C GLU A 72 -1.24 3.64 -4.86
N LEU A 73 -1.96 4.54 -4.17
CA LEU A 73 -2.02 5.96 -4.55
C LEU A 73 -0.63 6.60 -4.54
N SER A 74 0.21 6.26 -3.55
CA SER A 74 1.60 6.73 -3.48
C SER A 74 2.46 6.19 -4.64
N ARG A 75 2.18 4.99 -5.16
CA ARG A 75 2.84 4.50 -6.39
C ARG A 75 2.41 5.27 -7.63
N LEU A 76 1.15 5.66 -7.73
CA LEU A 76 0.65 6.44 -8.86
C LEU A 76 1.34 7.81 -8.98
N LEU A 77 1.88 8.35 -7.89
CA LEU A 77 2.67 9.59 -7.91
C LEU A 77 3.97 9.51 -8.72
N ASN A 78 4.44 8.32 -9.09
CA ASN A 78 5.58 8.16 -10.00
C ASN A 78 5.27 8.64 -11.43
N PHE A 79 3.99 8.84 -11.77
CA PHE A 79 3.57 9.13 -13.13
C PHE A 79 2.96 10.54 -13.21
N PRO A 80 3.69 11.53 -13.75
CA PRO A 80 3.14 12.88 -13.96
C PRO A 80 2.09 12.92 -15.09
N ARG A 81 2.07 11.92 -15.98
CA ARG A 81 1.18 11.86 -17.14
C ARG A 81 0.49 10.50 -17.28
N LEU A 82 -0.74 10.51 -17.79
CA LEU A 82 -1.56 9.31 -17.93
C LEU A 82 -0.99 8.32 -18.96
N ASP A 83 -0.40 8.81 -20.05
CA ASP A 83 0.23 7.97 -21.09
C ASP A 83 1.43 7.19 -20.55
N GLU A 84 2.22 7.79 -19.65
CA GLU A 84 3.32 7.11 -18.97
C GLU A 84 2.82 5.99 -18.05
N LEU A 85 1.77 6.26 -17.27
CA LEU A 85 1.12 5.26 -16.43
C LEU A 85 0.57 4.09 -17.26
N ILE A 86 -0.12 4.37 -18.37
CA ILE A 86 -0.66 3.34 -19.27
C ILE A 86 0.47 2.48 -19.87
N ASN A 87 1.52 3.12 -20.38
CA ASN A 87 2.64 2.39 -20.97
C ASN A 87 3.37 1.52 -19.93
N PHE A 88 3.56 2.04 -18.73
CA PHE A 88 4.12 1.27 -17.62
C PHE A 88 3.22 0.09 -17.25
N ALA A 89 1.91 0.32 -17.05
CA ALA A 89 0.96 -0.71 -16.65
C ALA A 89 0.90 -1.85 -17.67
N ARG A 90 0.87 -1.52 -18.98
CA ARG A 90 0.87 -2.50 -20.07
C ARG A 90 2.08 -3.42 -20.06
N VAL A 91 3.29 -2.86 -19.86
CA VAL A 91 4.52 -3.67 -19.81
C VAL A 91 4.56 -4.48 -18.52
N ARG A 92 4.22 -3.85 -17.40
CA ARG A 92 4.34 -4.46 -16.08
C ARG A 92 3.35 -5.60 -15.89
N SER A 93 2.11 -5.49 -16.36
CA SER A 93 1.08 -6.54 -16.19
C SER A 93 1.50 -7.90 -16.77
N SER A 94 2.45 -7.94 -17.72
CA SER A 94 3.02 -9.19 -18.25
C SER A 94 3.96 -9.93 -17.28
N LYS A 95 4.38 -9.29 -16.18
CA LYS A 95 5.34 -9.82 -15.21
C LYS A 95 4.69 -10.57 -14.04
N GLY A 96 3.35 -10.65 -14.04
CA GLY A 96 2.57 -11.17 -12.91
C GLY A 96 2.47 -10.17 -11.75
N VAL A 97 1.93 -10.65 -10.64
CA VAL A 97 1.68 -9.85 -9.43
C VAL A 97 2.28 -10.54 -8.21
N THR A 98 3.01 -9.78 -7.39
CA THR A 98 3.44 -10.24 -6.06
C THR A 98 2.30 -10.03 -5.06
N LEU A 99 1.92 -11.08 -4.31
CA LEU A 99 0.94 -10.96 -3.24
C LEU A 99 1.55 -10.19 -2.06
N MET A 100 1.03 -8.99 -1.81
CA MET A 100 1.32 -8.19 -0.63
C MET A 100 0.57 -8.77 0.57
N LEU A 101 1.27 -9.53 1.41
CA LEU A 101 0.75 -10.08 2.66
C LEU A 101 1.40 -9.37 3.85
N PRO A 102 0.79 -8.32 4.44
CA PRO A 102 1.44 -7.60 5.51
C PRO A 102 1.39 -8.36 6.84
N VAL A 103 2.49 -8.30 7.59
CA VAL A 103 2.62 -8.85 8.95
C VAL A 103 2.75 -7.69 9.93
N ILE A 104 1.78 -7.57 10.85
CA ILE A 104 1.73 -6.48 11.81
C ILE A 104 2.55 -6.82 13.05
N LYS A 105 3.45 -5.92 13.43
CA LYS A 105 4.23 -5.95 14.68
C LYS A 105 3.97 -4.68 15.49
N LYS A 106 3.84 -4.84 16.81
CA LYS A 106 3.71 -3.72 17.73
C LYS A 106 5.08 -3.30 18.24
N CYS A 107 5.28 -1.99 18.34
CA CYS A 107 6.46 -1.35 18.92
C CYS A 107 6.02 -0.43 20.06
N ALA A 108 6.97 0.03 20.87
CA ALA A 108 6.69 0.89 22.02
C ALA A 108 5.99 2.22 21.62
N ASP A 109 6.28 2.73 20.42
CA ASP A 109 5.80 4.01 19.90
C ASP A 109 4.90 3.89 18.67
N GLY A 110 4.42 2.68 18.35
CA GLY A 110 3.51 2.49 17.22
C GLY A 110 3.37 1.05 16.72
N THR A 111 2.98 0.90 15.47
CA THR A 111 2.88 -0.40 14.79
C THR A 111 3.62 -0.37 13.45
N VAL A 112 4.19 -1.52 13.09
CA VAL A 112 4.90 -1.72 11.82
C VAL A 112 4.19 -2.80 11.04
N SER A 113 3.85 -2.50 9.79
CA SER A 113 3.29 -3.44 8.83
C SER A 113 4.41 -3.88 7.89
N LEU A 114 5.00 -5.05 8.15
CA LEU A 114 6.08 -5.62 7.36
C LEU A 114 5.54 -6.25 6.08
N MET A 115 6.21 -6.07 4.95
CA MET A 115 5.81 -6.59 3.65
C MET A 115 6.92 -7.49 3.06
N PRO A 116 6.61 -8.34 2.05
CA PRO A 116 7.60 -9.22 1.42
C PRO A 116 8.84 -8.48 0.94
N GLY A 117 10.03 -8.94 1.32
CA GLY A 117 11.32 -8.31 0.99
C GLY A 117 11.95 -7.54 2.16
N ASP A 118 11.19 -7.28 3.23
CA ASP A 118 11.77 -6.80 4.49
C ASP A 118 12.54 -7.93 5.19
N ASP A 119 13.73 -7.65 5.74
CA ASP A 119 14.55 -8.68 6.42
C ASP A 119 13.86 -9.29 7.65
N LEU A 120 12.92 -8.56 8.27
CA LEU A 120 12.14 -9.05 9.42
C LEU A 120 10.82 -9.70 8.99
N TYR A 121 10.54 -9.76 7.69
CA TYR A 121 9.34 -10.38 7.16
C TYR A 121 9.39 -11.91 7.33
N ASN A 122 8.48 -12.42 8.15
CA ASN A 122 8.20 -13.85 8.23
C ASN A 122 6.70 -14.09 8.05
N SER A 123 6.33 -14.72 6.93
CA SER A 123 4.94 -15.06 6.61
C SER A 123 4.40 -16.22 7.45
N ASN A 124 5.28 -17.03 8.05
CA ASN A 124 4.88 -18.09 8.97
C ASN A 124 4.59 -17.45 10.32
N THR A 125 3.30 -17.43 10.68
CA THR A 125 2.78 -16.90 11.94
C THR A 125 3.12 -17.77 13.15
N ASP A 126 3.98 -18.79 13.02
CA ASP A 126 4.40 -19.63 14.13
C ASP A 126 5.16 -18.77 15.15
N GLU A 127 4.47 -18.47 16.25
CA GLU A 127 4.80 -17.45 17.25
C GLU A 127 6.04 -17.77 18.11
N THR A 128 6.79 -18.81 17.78
CA THR A 128 7.74 -19.45 18.71
C THR A 128 9.04 -18.69 18.94
N ASN A 129 9.31 -17.59 18.21
CA ASN A 129 10.50 -16.76 18.40
C ASN A 129 10.24 -15.25 18.22
N GLN A 130 9.09 -14.75 18.69
CA GLN A 130 8.86 -13.30 18.65
C GLN A 130 9.75 -12.61 19.69
N LYS A 131 10.83 -11.94 19.24
CA LYS A 131 11.45 -10.87 20.02
C LYS A 131 10.32 -9.96 20.52
N ASN A 132 10.36 -9.58 21.80
CA ASN A 132 9.38 -8.66 22.36
C ASN A 132 9.60 -7.26 21.75
N THR A 133 8.99 -7.00 20.60
CA THR A 133 9.13 -5.72 19.90
C THR A 133 8.37 -4.60 20.60
N GLU A 134 7.46 -4.93 21.53
CA GLU A 134 6.64 -3.93 22.24
C GLU A 134 7.46 -3.05 23.19
N THR A 135 8.69 -3.43 23.53
CA THR A 135 9.59 -2.66 24.41
C THR A 135 10.58 -1.75 23.67
N ILE A 136 10.65 -1.85 22.33
CA ILE A 136 11.57 -1.06 21.50
C ILE A 136 10.81 -0.12 20.57
N THR A 137 11.43 0.99 20.21
CA THR A 137 10.85 1.94 19.25
C THR A 137 10.88 1.41 17.83
N ILE A 138 10.05 1.95 16.94
CA ILE A 138 10.06 1.66 15.50
C ILE A 138 11.45 1.92 14.91
N GLU A 139 12.14 2.99 15.34
CA GLU A 139 13.49 3.31 14.89
C GLU A 139 14.52 2.25 15.30
N GLN A 140 14.47 1.81 16.56
CA GLN A 140 15.32 0.71 17.04
C GLN A 140 15.03 -0.57 16.26
N TYR A 141 13.75 -0.88 16.05
CA TYR A 141 13.32 -2.05 15.27
C TYR A 141 13.78 -1.99 13.81
N ARG A 142 13.84 -0.79 13.21
CA ARG A 142 14.40 -0.56 11.88
C ARG A 142 15.91 -0.73 11.83
N SER A 143 16.63 -0.29 12.87
CA SER A 143 18.10 -0.34 12.91
C SER A 143 18.69 -1.75 12.91
N GLU A 144 17.89 -2.78 13.22
CA GLU A 144 18.32 -4.17 13.25
C GLU A 144 18.59 -4.76 11.85
N VAL A 145 18.14 -4.10 10.78
CA VAL A 145 18.12 -4.70 9.44
C VAL A 145 18.52 -3.76 8.31
N LYS A 146 18.76 -4.35 7.14
CA LYS A 146 19.25 -3.63 5.95
C LYS A 146 18.13 -3.42 4.94
N ASN A 147 17.38 -4.47 4.63
CA ASN A 147 16.29 -4.41 3.66
C ASN A 147 14.99 -4.05 4.38
N LEU A 148 14.39 -2.96 3.91
CA LEU A 148 13.14 -2.40 4.41
C LEU A 148 12.09 -2.51 3.31
N HIS A 149 10.97 -3.10 3.67
CA HIS A 149 9.72 -3.00 2.95
C HIS A 149 8.59 -3.03 3.97
N ARG A 150 8.30 -1.87 4.55
CA ARG A 150 7.37 -1.75 5.67
C ARG A 150 6.62 -0.43 5.66
N ILE A 151 5.49 -0.43 6.35
CA ILE A 151 4.76 0.79 6.70
C ILE A 151 4.85 0.98 8.20
N GLU A 152 5.27 2.17 8.64
CA GLU A 152 5.46 2.54 10.02
C GLU A 152 4.35 3.51 10.44
N TYR A 153 3.53 3.11 11.41
CA TYR A 153 2.45 3.92 11.98
C TYR A 153 2.82 4.31 13.41
N PHE A 154 3.09 5.59 13.66
CA PHE A 154 3.44 6.08 14.99
C PHE A 154 2.19 6.45 15.79
N ASN A 155 2.24 6.29 17.11
CA ASN A 155 1.14 6.64 18.02
C ASN A 155 0.75 8.14 17.96
N ASN A 156 1.67 8.99 17.51
CA ASN A 156 1.42 10.42 17.31
C ASN A 156 0.79 10.77 15.95
N GLY A 157 0.33 9.77 15.19
CA GLY A 157 -0.32 9.93 13.89
C GLY A 157 0.64 10.07 12.71
N ARG A 158 1.97 10.14 12.94
CA ARG A 158 2.94 10.11 11.84
C ARG A 158 2.94 8.74 11.16
N PHE A 159 3.24 8.77 9.88
CA PHE A 159 3.22 7.59 9.02
C PHE A 159 4.38 7.65 8.03
N PHE A 160 5.05 6.52 7.82
CA PHE A 160 6.12 6.42 6.83
C PHE A 160 6.05 5.11 6.05
N ILE A 161 6.27 5.17 4.75
CA ILE A 161 6.54 3.99 3.92
C ILE A 161 8.06 3.88 3.79
N GLN A 162 8.64 2.80 4.28
CA GLN A 162 10.06 2.50 4.13
C GLN A 162 10.22 1.41 3.07
N LEU A 163 10.89 1.73 1.96
CA LEU A 163 11.22 0.77 0.92
C LEU A 163 12.60 1.09 0.36
N ASN A 164 13.55 0.15 0.54
CA ASN A 164 14.90 0.26 -0.04
C ASN A 164 15.37 -1.01 -0.76
N CYS A 165 14.52 -2.04 -0.84
CA CYS A 165 14.80 -3.27 -1.58
C CYS A 165 14.09 -3.27 -2.94
N SER A 166 14.55 -4.14 -3.84
CA SER A 166 13.90 -4.32 -5.14
C SER A 166 12.58 -5.07 -5.02
N LEU A 167 11.59 -4.67 -5.82
CA LEU A 167 10.32 -5.38 -5.96
C LEU A 167 10.43 -6.45 -7.05
N THR A 168 9.86 -7.63 -6.80
CA THR A 168 10.06 -8.82 -7.63
C THR A 168 9.23 -8.85 -8.92
N ASP A 169 8.13 -8.10 -8.97
CA ASP A 169 7.20 -8.04 -10.12
C ASP A 169 7.47 -6.85 -11.05
N GLY A 170 8.60 -6.15 -10.87
CA GLY A 170 8.97 -4.99 -11.68
C GLY A 170 8.10 -3.75 -11.43
N HIS A 171 7.36 -3.70 -10.33
CA HIS A 171 6.60 -2.54 -9.93
C HIS A 171 7.52 -1.41 -9.37
N LEU A 172 7.11 -0.14 -9.52
CA LEU A 172 7.83 1.02 -8.94
C LEU A 172 7.52 1.24 -7.47
N PRO A 173 8.50 1.61 -6.62
CA PRO A 173 8.26 1.88 -5.21
C PRO A 173 7.27 3.04 -5.00
N PRO A 174 6.51 3.06 -3.89
CA PRO A 174 5.68 4.19 -3.52
C PRO A 174 6.53 5.46 -3.35
N VAL A 175 6.02 6.61 -3.82
CA VAL A 175 6.69 7.90 -3.61
C VAL A 175 6.48 8.33 -2.15
N ILE A 176 7.58 8.45 -1.40
CA ILE A 176 7.57 8.90 -0.02
C ILE A 176 7.27 10.40 0.00
N TYR A 177 6.03 10.76 0.32
CA TYR A 177 5.63 12.14 0.55
C TYR A 177 5.79 12.45 2.03
N ASN A 178 6.73 13.32 2.39
CA ASN A 178 6.71 13.98 3.68
C ASN A 178 5.69 15.12 3.57
N ILE A 179 4.46 14.88 4.03
CA ILE A 179 3.49 15.98 4.30
C ILE A 179 3.73 16.47 5.73
#